data_AF-G7EHG5-F1
#
_entry.id   AF-G7EHG5-F1
#
_cell.length_a   1.000
_cell.length_b   1.000
_cell.length_c   1.000
_cell.angle_alpha   90.00
_cell.angle_beta   90.00
_cell.angle_gamma   90.00
#
_symmetry.space_group_name_H-M   'P 1'
#
loop_
_entity.id
_entity.type
_entity.pdbx_description
1 polymer ?
#
loop_
_entity_poly.entity_id
_entity_poly.type
_entity_poly.pdbx_seq_one_letter_code
_entity_poly.pdbx_strand_id
1 'polypeptide(L)' 'MQSISVNKHRVIFSDTQGLKNALFQKASDARQFVKWLKAN' A
#
# COMPACT_ATOMS: atom_id res chain seq x y z
N MET A 1 -0.03 15.19 1.80
CA MET A 1 0.56 14.32 0.76
C MET A 1 0.50 12.89 1.25
N GLN A 2 -0.31 12.03 0.62
CA GLN A 2 -0.25 10.59 0.87
C GLN A 2 0.91 10.02 0.04
N SER A 3 1.95 9.52 0.72
CA SER A 3 3.07 8.84 0.05
C SER A 3 2.80 7.34 0.03
N ILE A 4 2.84 6.73 -1.15
CA ILE A 4 2.67 5.29 -1.33
C ILE A 4 3.92 4.75 -2.04
N SER A 5 4.57 3.78 -1.40
CA SER A 5 5.77 3.12 -1.92
C SER A 5 5.52 1.61 -1.98
N VAL A 6 5.71 1.02 -3.16
CA VAL A 6 5.45 -0.41 -3.40
C VAL A 6 6.76 -1.11 -3.74
N ASN A 7 7.14 -2.10 -2.94
CA ASN A 7 8.29 -2.94 -3.17
C ASN A 7 7.86 -4.41 -3.30
N LYS A 8 7.53 -4.83 -4.54
CA LYS A 8 7.03 -6.16 -4.95
C LYS A 8 5.80 -6.62 -4.15
N HIS A 9 6.03 -7.07 -2.92
CA HIS A 9 5.07 -7.66 -2.00
C HIS A 9 4.74 -6.73 -0.83
N ARG A 10 5.52 -5.66 -0.64
CA ARG A 10 5.37 -4.72 0.47
C ARG A 10 4.78 -3.41 -0.04
N VAL A 11 3.74 -2.92 0.62
CA VAL A 11 3.14 -1.61 0.37
C VAL A 11 3.32 -0.78 1.63
N ILE A 12 4.08 0.29 1.52
CA ILE A 12 4.24 1.29 2.57
C ILE A 12 3.40 2.49 2.18
N PHE A 13 2.49 2.91 3.04
CA PHE A 13 1.62 4.05 2.78
C PHE A 13 1.43 4.88 4.04
N SER A 14 1.27 6.20 3.87
CA SER A 14 0.95 7.10 4.99
C SER A 14 -0.55 7.36 5.05
N ASP A 15 -1.16 7.09 6.19
CA ASP A 15 -2.57 7.43 6.48
C ASP A 15 -2.63 8.47 7.63
N THR A 16 -3.83 8.93 7.96
CA THR A 16 -4.16 9.84 9.08
C THR A 16 -3.60 9.39 10.42
N GLN A 17 -3.42 8.08 10.60
CA GLN A 17 -2.82 7.47 11.80
C GLN A 17 -1.29 7.29 11.72
N GLY A 18 -0.65 7.78 10.65
CA GLY A 18 0.79 7.67 10.43
C GLY A 18 1.19 6.65 9.35
N LEU A 19 2.45 6.22 9.41
CA LEU A 19 3.02 5.30 8.41
C LEU A 19 2.54 3.87 8.65
N LYS A 20 1.99 3.24 7.61
CA LYS A 20 1.54 1.85 7.60
C LYS A 20 2.39 1.03 6.64
N ASN A 21 2.63 -0.22 7.00
CA ASN A 21 3.39 -1.17 6.20
C ASN A 21 2.57 -2.46 6.09
N ALA A 22 2.13 -2.77 4.88
CA ALA A 22 1.38 -3.97 4.55
C ALA A 22 2.25 -4.92 3.73
N LEU A 23 2.40 -6.16 4.19
CA LEU A 23 3.10 -7.21 3.48
C LEU A 23 2.08 -8.19 2.90
N PHE A 24 2.20 -8.46 1.61
CA PHE A 24 1.32 -9.34 0.86
C PHE A 24 2.10 -10.59 0.43
N GLN A 25 1.45 -11.75 0.39
CA GLN A 25 2.10 -12.96 -0.13
C GLN A 25 2.27 -12.90 -1.66
N LYS A 26 1.37 -12.21 -2.37
CA LYS A 26 1.39 -12.09 -3.83
C LYS A 26 1.50 -10.63 -4.25
N ALA A 27 2.27 -10.39 -5.30
CA ALA A 27 2.36 -9.07 -5.93
C ALA A 27 1.04 -8.61 -6.55
N SER A 28 0.14 -9.53 -6.94
CA SER A 28 -1.23 -9.18 -7.37
C SER A 28 -2.00 -8.46 -6.28
N ASP A 29 -1.89 -8.95 -5.04
CA ASP A 29 -2.69 -8.50 -3.91
C ASP A 29 -2.18 -7.14 -3.43
N ALA A 30 -0.86 -6.96 -3.41
CA ALA A 30 -0.23 -5.65 -3.18
C ALA A 30 -0.71 -4.59 -4.19
N ARG A 31 -0.81 -4.96 -5.48
CA ARG A 31 -1.29 -4.06 -6.53
C ARG A 31 -2.78 -3.74 -6.40
N GLN A 32 -3.61 -4.73 -6.07
CA GLN A 32 -5.03 -4.51 -5.80
C GLN A 32 -5.25 -3.60 -4.59
N PHE A 33 -4.47 -3.81 -3.52
CA PHE A 33 -4.52 -2.97 -2.34
C PHE A 33 -4.15 -1.52 -2.63
N VAL A 34 -3.09 -1.28 -3.41
CA VAL A 34 -2.72 0.08 -3.85
C VAL A 34 -3.80 0.72 -4.72
N LYS A 35 -4.46 -0.06 -5.59
CA LYS A 35 -5.58 0.42 -6.41
C LYS A 35 -6.77 0.83 -5.54
N TRP A 36 -7.10 0.04 -4.52
CA TRP A 36 -8.13 0.37 -3.54
C TRP A 36 -7.75 1.63 -2.73
N LEU A 37 -6.50 1.73 -2.27
CA LEU A 37 -5.96 2.89 -1.53
C LEU A 37 -6.01 4.20 -2.31
N LYS A 38 -5.91 4.16 -3.63
CA LYS A 38 -6.02 5.36 -4.48
C LYS A 38 -7.46 5.75 -4.79
N ALA A 39 -8.40 4.82 -4.63
CA ALA A 39 -9.81 5.03 -4.92
C ALA A 39 -10.61 5.50 -3.69
N ASN A 40 -10.04 5.39 -2.49
CA ASN A 40 -10.60 5.85 -1.21
C ASN A 40 -9.74 6.98 -0.66
#